data_AF-B3JMA0-F1
#
_entry.id   AF-B3JMA0-F1
#
_cell.length_a   1.000
_cell.length_b   1.000
_cell.length_c   1.000
_cell.angle_alpha   90.00
_cell.angle_beta   90.00
_cell.angle_gamma   90.00
#
_symmetry.space_group_name_H-M   'P 1'
#
loop_
_entity.id
_entity.type
_entity.pdbx_description
1 polymer ?
#
loop_
_entity_poly.entity_id
_entity_poly.type
_entity_poly.pdbx_seq_one_letter_code
_entity_poly.pdbx_strand_id
1 'polypeptide(L)'
;MEDKVYHVEEDLPVEKINKLYHERWLNGWNEEQRYDGLVIGCAPYGSVQIWLRSDIHGGRRTEVCSFKGKEESEALWGYKMDCDGFYYKYDKEKVRNEVWENLKANGLPDTLFFNNSHIRYNYRIVVETESMDDKLHDMELVLCNGEYDNTSQKQIPDCDYKMQVCPKYIRLEWQNRYKSTCLDFKPNEIFDFFSSSFGGDCSQPGDFVIQLNKSGELKNISLKIGKNIYIYDKEAGVCQRSEQNI
;
A
#
# COMPACT_ATOMS: atom_id res chain seq x y z
N MET A 1 -3.05 16.72 17.04
CA MET A 1 -2.24 17.27 15.93
C MET A 1 -0.84 17.54 16.45
N GLU A 2 0.16 17.42 15.59
CA GLU A 2 1.56 17.64 15.93
C GLU A 2 1.90 19.13 15.77
N ASP A 3 2.29 19.81 16.86
CA ASP A 3 2.77 21.21 16.81
C ASP A 3 4.30 21.23 16.70
N LYS A 4 4.81 20.63 15.62
CA LYS A 4 6.25 20.49 15.36
C LYS A 4 6.54 20.73 13.88
N VAL A 5 7.71 21.28 13.61
CA VAL A 5 8.27 21.40 12.26
C VAL A 5 9.43 20.41 12.15
N TYR A 6 9.52 19.77 10.98
CA TYR A 6 10.57 18.82 10.66
C TYR A 6 11.33 19.27 9.43
N HIS A 7 12.65 19.16 9.48
CA HIS A 7 13.55 19.48 8.39
C HIS A 7 14.21 18.21 7.82
N VAL A 8 14.28 18.12 6.50
CA VAL A 8 14.98 17.06 5.76
C VAL A 8 15.81 17.72 4.67
N GLU A 9 17.11 17.42 4.66
CA GLU A 9 18.06 17.77 3.59
C GLU A 9 18.86 16.50 3.30
N GLU A 10 18.52 15.83 2.21
CA GLU A 10 19.07 14.52 1.83
C GLU A 10 19.16 14.41 0.30
N ASP A 11 20.14 13.63 -0.18
CA ASP A 11 20.29 13.35 -1.60
C ASP A 11 19.23 12.36 -2.11
N LEU A 12 18.62 12.67 -3.26
CA LEU A 12 17.69 11.75 -3.93
C LEU A 12 18.45 10.60 -4.60
N PRO A 13 17.92 9.37 -4.60
CA PRO A 13 18.57 8.22 -5.22
C PRO A 13 18.40 8.26 -6.75
N VAL A 14 19.24 9.08 -7.41
CA VAL A 14 19.17 9.38 -8.86
C VAL A 14 19.17 8.12 -9.72
N GLU A 15 19.98 7.10 -9.38
CA GLU A 15 20.03 5.85 -10.14
C GLU A 15 18.70 5.10 -10.16
N LYS A 16 18.03 5.02 -8.99
CA LYS A 16 16.72 4.37 -8.86
C LYS A 16 15.65 5.15 -9.61
N ILE A 17 15.65 6.48 -9.47
CA ILE A 17 14.74 7.37 -10.19
C ILE A 17 14.91 7.18 -11.70
N ASN A 18 16.15 7.22 -12.20
CA ASN A 18 16.45 7.06 -13.61
C ASN A 18 16.02 5.68 -14.12
N LYS A 19 16.28 4.60 -13.36
CA LYS A 19 15.83 3.26 -13.73
C LYS A 19 14.32 3.22 -13.91
N LEU A 20 13.58 3.63 -12.88
CA LEU A 20 12.11 3.63 -12.88
C LEU A 20 11.54 4.51 -13.99
N TYR A 21 12.10 5.69 -14.23
CA TYR A 21 11.62 6.63 -15.26
C TYR A 21 11.60 6.03 -16.68
N HIS A 22 12.47 5.06 -16.97
CA HIS A 22 12.52 4.37 -18.26
C HIS A 22 11.65 3.10 -18.32
N GLU A 23 11.04 2.69 -17.20
CA GLU A 23 10.15 1.54 -17.17
C GLU A 23 8.83 1.84 -17.90
N ARG A 24 8.29 0.80 -18.53
CA ARG A 24 7.05 0.84 -19.29
C ARG A 24 6.20 -0.36 -18.91
N TRP A 25 4.89 -0.18 -18.85
CA TRP A 25 3.93 -1.24 -18.60
C TRP A 25 2.63 -0.99 -19.35
N LEU A 26 1.72 -1.96 -19.33
CA LEU A 26 0.37 -1.81 -19.89
C LEU A 26 -0.64 -1.68 -18.75
N ASN A 27 -1.46 -0.64 -18.78
CA ASN A 27 -2.59 -0.48 -17.85
C ASN A 27 -3.74 -1.43 -18.18
N GLY A 28 -4.80 -1.45 -17.36
CA GLY A 28 -6.02 -2.23 -17.60
C GLY A 28 -6.60 -2.10 -19.02
N TRP A 29 -6.47 -0.94 -19.68
CA TRP A 29 -6.93 -0.70 -21.05
C TRP A 29 -5.93 -1.12 -22.15
N ASN A 30 -4.81 -1.74 -21.79
CA ASN A 30 -3.74 -2.16 -22.68
C ASN A 30 -3.03 -0.97 -23.37
N GLU A 31 -2.98 0.17 -22.68
CA GLU A 31 -2.25 1.36 -23.10
C GLU A 31 -0.88 1.38 -22.41
N GLU A 32 0.16 1.75 -23.17
CA GLU A 32 1.51 1.89 -22.61
C GLU A 32 1.56 3.07 -21.64
N GLN A 33 2.05 2.80 -20.45
CA GLN A 33 2.24 3.76 -19.36
C GLN A 33 3.71 3.91 -19.01
N ARG A 34 4.04 5.05 -18.40
CA ARG A 34 5.37 5.39 -17.89
C ARG A 34 5.22 6.35 -16.71
N TYR A 35 6.22 6.44 -15.84
CA TYR A 35 6.22 7.48 -14.82
C TYR A 35 6.35 8.87 -15.46
N ASP A 36 5.56 9.83 -14.97
CA ASP A 36 5.45 11.19 -15.50
C ASP A 36 5.51 12.27 -14.42
N GLY A 37 5.59 11.89 -13.15
CA GLY A 37 5.60 12.83 -12.05
C GLY A 37 6.23 12.31 -10.77
N LEU A 38 6.44 13.24 -9.84
CA LEU A 38 6.92 12.98 -8.49
C LEU A 38 5.81 13.31 -7.49
N VAL A 39 5.68 12.51 -6.45
CA VAL A 39 4.81 12.78 -5.29
C VAL A 39 5.67 12.79 -4.04
N ILE A 40 5.53 13.84 -3.24
CA ILE A 40 6.13 13.94 -1.91
C ILE A 40 5.00 13.87 -0.90
N GLY A 41 5.08 12.90 0.01
CA GLY A 41 4.15 12.73 1.11
C GLY A 41 4.86 13.01 2.42
N CYS A 42 4.22 13.83 3.24
CA CYS A 42 4.66 14.09 4.61
C CYS A 42 3.64 13.46 5.55
N ALA A 43 4.13 12.66 6.49
CA ALA A 43 3.35 12.01 7.52
C ALA A 43 3.81 12.48 8.92
N PRO A 44 3.00 12.25 9.97
CA PRO A 44 3.38 12.57 11.34
C PRO A 44 4.77 12.06 11.74
N TYR A 45 5.32 12.68 12.78
CA TYR A 45 6.63 12.39 13.33
C TYR A 45 7.78 12.70 12.36
N GLY A 46 7.56 13.57 11.37
CA GLY A 46 8.59 13.97 10.40
C GLY A 46 8.93 12.91 9.35
N SER A 47 8.04 11.94 9.09
CA SER A 47 8.27 10.98 8.02
C SER A 47 7.99 11.63 6.65
N VAL A 48 8.96 11.58 5.75
CA VAL A 48 8.84 12.06 4.36
C VAL A 48 9.04 10.89 3.43
N GLN A 49 8.13 10.69 2.49
CA GLN A 49 8.21 9.64 1.48
C GLN A 49 8.08 10.25 0.09
N ILE A 50 8.83 9.71 -0.85
CA ILE A 50 8.87 10.19 -2.23
C ILE A 50 8.55 9.02 -3.14
N TRP A 51 7.61 9.24 -4.05
CA TRP A 51 7.25 8.28 -5.09
C TRP A 51 7.40 8.88 -6.47
N LEU A 52 7.78 8.05 -7.43
CA LEU A 52 7.44 8.33 -8.82
C LEU A 52 5.99 7.91 -9.07
N ARG A 53 5.25 8.71 -9.83
CA ARG A 53 3.89 8.42 -10.24
C ARG A 53 3.74 8.42 -11.76
N SER A 54 2.75 7.67 -12.22
CA SER A 54 2.08 7.86 -13.51
C SER A 54 0.69 8.45 -13.26
N ASP A 55 0.03 8.94 -14.30
CA ASP A 55 -1.31 9.51 -14.25
C ASP A 55 -2.39 8.59 -13.62
N ILE A 56 -3.52 9.20 -13.30
CA ILE A 56 -4.52 8.68 -12.34
C ILE A 56 -5.39 7.55 -12.93
N HIS A 57 -5.43 7.41 -14.25
CA HIS A 57 -6.26 6.40 -14.92
C HIS A 57 -5.39 5.20 -15.28
N GLY A 58 -5.05 4.37 -14.27
CA GLY A 58 -4.34 3.11 -14.48
C GLY A 58 -2.81 3.19 -14.36
N GLY A 59 -2.31 4.18 -13.61
CA GLY A 59 -0.89 4.37 -13.40
C GLY A 59 -0.26 3.47 -12.32
N ARG A 60 1.02 3.71 -12.06
CA ARG A 60 1.77 3.15 -10.93
C ARG A 60 2.23 4.29 -10.03
N ARG A 61 2.39 3.97 -8.74
CA ARG A 61 3.12 4.81 -7.78
C ARG A 61 4.11 3.94 -7.03
N THR A 62 5.39 4.21 -7.21
CA THR A 62 6.47 3.38 -6.66
C THR A 62 7.36 4.22 -5.77
N GLU A 63 7.62 3.71 -4.58
CA GLU A 63 8.41 4.41 -3.57
C GLU A 63 9.86 4.45 -4.03
N VAL A 64 10.40 5.66 -4.09
CA VAL A 64 11.78 5.92 -4.45
C VAL A 64 12.65 5.88 -3.19
N CYS A 65 12.28 6.68 -2.19
CA CYS A 65 12.98 6.78 -0.92
C CYS A 65 12.06 7.31 0.18
N SER A 66 12.51 7.14 1.42
CA SER A 66 11.88 7.66 2.62
C SER A 66 12.94 8.27 3.53
N PHE A 67 12.63 9.41 4.13
CA PHE A 67 13.50 10.14 5.05
C PHE A 67 12.78 10.40 6.37
N LYS A 68 13.58 10.56 7.42
CA LYS A 68 13.10 10.98 8.74
C LYS A 68 13.64 12.38 9.03
N GLY A 69 12.73 13.34 9.08
CA GLY A 69 13.05 14.71 9.40
C GLY A 69 13.49 14.88 10.85
N LYS A 70 14.41 15.82 11.05
CA LYS A 70 14.82 16.28 12.38
C LYS A 70 13.86 17.36 12.83
N GLU A 71 13.37 17.24 14.06
CA GLU A 71 12.51 18.26 14.66
C GLU A 71 13.31 19.56 14.83
N GLU A 72 12.76 20.66 14.34
CA GLU A 72 13.40 21.98 14.37
C GLU A 72 12.48 22.96 15.11
N SER A 73 12.70 23.08 16.42
CA SER A 73 11.87 23.89 17.32
C SER A 73 11.96 25.38 17.01
N GLU A 74 13.12 25.86 16.53
CA GLU A 74 13.36 27.26 16.16
C GLU A 74 12.62 27.64 14.86
N ALA A 75 12.53 26.71 13.90
CA ALA A 75 11.76 26.90 12.67
C ALA A 75 10.26 27.04 12.96
N LEU A 76 9.72 26.35 13.98
CA LEU A 76 8.32 26.52 14.39
C LEU A 76 8.02 27.97 14.79
N TRP A 77 8.95 28.66 15.45
CA TRP A 77 8.81 30.07 15.82
C TRP A 77 8.90 31.00 14.60
N GLY A 78 9.84 30.73 13.68
CA GLY A 78 9.96 31.44 12.41
C GLY A 78 8.69 31.33 11.56
N TYR A 79 8.16 30.13 11.36
CA TYR A 79 6.91 29.89 10.62
C TYR A 79 5.69 30.55 11.28
N LYS A 80 5.63 30.59 12.61
CA LYS A 80 4.55 31.25 13.36
C LYS A 80 4.64 32.79 13.29
N MET A 81 5.80 33.35 12.97
CA MET A 81 6.08 34.80 12.95
C MET A 81 6.08 35.41 11.53
N ASP A 82 6.53 34.68 10.50
CA ASP A 82 6.63 35.17 9.11
C ASP A 82 5.28 35.23 8.36
N CYS A 83 4.26 34.57 8.91
CA CYS A 83 2.90 34.65 8.38
C CYS A 83 2.17 35.82 9.07
N ASP A 84 1.98 36.95 8.38
CA ASP A 84 1.11 38.08 8.82
C ASP A 84 -0.31 37.60 9.20
N GLY A 85 -0.49 37.09 10.41
CA GLY A 85 -1.79 36.65 10.94
C GLY A 85 -2.41 35.41 10.29
N PHE A 86 -1.78 34.80 9.28
CA PHE A 86 -2.11 33.41 8.90
C PHE A 86 -1.49 32.48 9.94
N TYR A 87 -2.16 32.38 11.09
CA TYR A 87 -2.09 31.14 11.86
C TYR A 87 -2.21 30.01 10.85
N TYR A 88 -1.33 29.02 10.91
CA TYR A 88 -1.57 27.68 10.38
C TYR A 88 -2.78 27.10 11.14
N LYS A 89 -3.94 27.73 10.94
CA LYS A 89 -5.23 27.28 11.40
C LYS A 89 -5.49 26.17 10.40
N TYR A 90 -5.10 24.96 10.81
CA TYR A 90 -5.61 23.74 10.23
C TYR A 90 -7.10 23.96 10.05
N ASP A 91 -7.48 24.19 8.81
CA ASP A 91 -8.83 24.60 8.50
C ASP A 91 -9.68 23.36 8.66
N LYS A 92 -10.40 23.28 9.79
CA LYS A 92 -11.34 22.19 10.06
C LYS A 92 -12.31 22.01 8.88
N GLU A 93 -12.57 23.08 8.12
CA GLU A 93 -13.43 23.05 6.93
C GLU A 93 -12.80 22.29 5.75
N LYS A 94 -11.46 22.13 5.71
CA LYS A 94 -10.73 21.41 4.65
C LYS A 94 -10.44 19.94 4.98
N VAL A 95 -10.57 19.55 6.24
CA VAL A 95 -10.44 18.14 6.67
C VAL A 95 -11.84 17.54 6.73
N ARG A 96 -12.05 16.37 6.09
CA ARG A 96 -13.34 15.67 6.21
C ARG A 96 -13.68 15.48 7.69
N ASN A 97 -14.90 15.84 8.08
CA ASN A 97 -15.33 15.83 9.49
C ASN A 97 -14.98 14.52 10.22
N GLU A 98 -15.15 13.37 9.56
CA GLU A 98 -14.84 12.05 10.12
C GLU A 98 -13.35 11.89 10.49
N VAL A 99 -12.44 12.37 9.65
CA VAL A 99 -10.99 12.33 9.91
C VAL A 99 -10.67 13.19 11.12
N TRP A 100 -11.27 14.37 11.19
CA TRP A 100 -11.06 15.29 12.29
C TRP A 100 -11.59 14.75 13.63
N GLU A 101 -12.79 14.19 13.65
CA GLU A 101 -13.36 13.60 14.85
C GLU A 101 -12.57 12.34 15.29
N ASN A 102 -12.05 11.55 14.35
CA ASN A 102 -11.13 10.46 14.67
C ASN A 102 -9.82 10.97 15.31
N LEU A 103 -9.17 11.98 14.71
CA LEU A 103 -7.95 12.57 15.25
C LEU A 103 -8.15 13.18 16.64
N LYS A 104 -9.32 13.74 16.92
CA LYS A 104 -9.69 14.22 18.27
C LYS A 104 -9.86 13.08 19.27
N ALA A 105 -10.55 12.01 18.85
CA ALA A 105 -10.86 10.89 19.73
C ALA A 105 -9.62 10.03 20.03
N ASN A 106 -8.79 9.80 19.02
CA ASN A 106 -7.72 8.78 19.07
C ASN A 106 -6.31 9.37 18.95
N GLY A 107 -6.17 10.67 18.68
CA GLY A 107 -4.87 11.29 18.45
C GLY A 107 -4.28 10.93 17.09
N LEU A 108 -2.95 11.04 16.97
CA LEU A 108 -2.23 10.61 15.77
C LEU A 108 -2.13 9.07 15.75
N PRO A 109 -2.08 8.45 14.56
CA PRO A 109 -1.80 7.02 14.45
C PRO A 109 -0.47 6.67 15.12
N ASP A 110 -0.40 5.47 15.71
CA ASP A 110 0.84 4.97 16.34
C ASP A 110 2.01 5.03 15.36
N THR A 111 3.17 5.47 15.85
CA THR A 111 4.46 5.35 15.17
C THR A 111 4.72 3.97 14.54
N LEU A 112 4.23 2.89 15.17
CA LEU A 112 4.33 1.53 14.64
C LEU A 112 3.68 1.37 13.27
N PHE A 113 2.57 2.06 12.99
CA PHE A 113 1.96 2.04 11.66
C PHE A 113 2.94 2.52 10.60
N PHE A 114 3.61 3.65 10.85
CA PHE A 114 4.59 4.21 9.92
C PHE A 114 5.83 3.32 9.83
N ASN A 115 6.34 2.83 10.96
CA ASN A 115 7.50 1.93 10.97
C ASN A 115 7.23 0.63 10.19
N ASN A 116 6.06 0.03 10.38
CA ASN A 116 5.68 -1.22 9.72
C ASN A 116 5.34 -1.02 8.24
N SER A 117 4.87 0.18 7.86
CA SER A 117 4.52 0.49 6.48
C SER A 117 5.68 0.33 5.50
N HIS A 118 6.94 0.32 5.95
CA HIS A 118 8.11 0.15 5.08
C HIS A 118 8.61 -1.30 4.99
N ILE A 119 8.07 -2.22 5.80
CA ILE A 119 8.50 -3.62 5.78
C ILE A 119 8.02 -4.27 4.48
N ARG A 120 8.96 -4.78 3.70
CA ARG A 120 8.72 -5.44 2.42
C ARG A 120 8.87 -6.94 2.58
N TYR A 121 7.93 -7.68 2.01
CA TYR A 121 7.91 -9.14 1.99
C TYR A 121 7.98 -9.63 0.54
N ASN A 122 8.66 -10.74 0.30
CA ASN A 122 8.79 -11.34 -1.01
C ASN A 122 7.54 -12.17 -1.35
N TYR A 123 6.53 -11.55 -1.97
CA TYR A 123 5.30 -12.26 -2.28
C TYR A 123 4.71 -11.87 -3.64
N ARG A 124 3.86 -12.75 -4.16
CA ARG A 124 2.99 -12.49 -5.30
C ARG A 124 1.53 -12.67 -4.91
N ILE A 125 0.64 -12.05 -5.66
CA ILE A 125 -0.81 -12.21 -5.49
C ILE A 125 -1.28 -13.31 -6.44
N VAL A 126 -2.00 -14.29 -5.91
CA VAL A 126 -2.59 -15.39 -6.68
C VAL A 126 -4.10 -15.34 -6.51
N VAL A 127 -4.82 -15.21 -7.63
CA VAL A 127 -6.29 -15.21 -7.62
C VAL A 127 -6.79 -16.56 -8.13
N GLU A 128 -7.44 -17.32 -7.26
CA GLU A 128 -8.03 -18.62 -7.57
C GLU A 128 -9.57 -18.45 -7.60
N THR A 129 -10.23 -18.87 -8.67
CA THR A 129 -11.69 -18.85 -8.76
C THR A 129 -12.23 -20.22 -9.19
N GLU A 130 -13.33 -20.65 -8.58
CA GLU A 130 -14.05 -21.87 -8.98
C GLU A 130 -14.88 -21.71 -10.27
N SER A 131 -15.00 -20.48 -10.78
CA SER A 131 -15.73 -20.17 -12.00
C SER A 131 -14.80 -20.31 -13.21
N MET A 132 -15.12 -21.24 -14.10
CA MET A 132 -14.32 -21.53 -15.30
C MET A 132 -14.38 -20.41 -16.36
N ASP A 133 -15.42 -19.58 -16.31
CA ASP A 133 -15.65 -18.50 -17.29
C ASP A 133 -15.11 -17.14 -16.81
N ASP A 134 -14.70 -17.04 -15.55
CA ASP A 134 -14.21 -15.80 -14.98
C ASP A 134 -12.73 -15.60 -15.26
N LYS A 135 -12.47 -14.65 -16.15
CA LYS A 135 -11.13 -14.18 -16.45
C LYS A 135 -10.91 -12.84 -15.77
N LEU A 136 -9.87 -12.77 -14.95
CA LEU A 136 -9.42 -11.51 -14.37
C LEU A 136 -8.98 -10.58 -15.51
N HIS A 137 -9.51 -9.37 -15.52
CA HIS A 137 -9.21 -8.35 -16.51
C HIS A 137 -8.11 -7.42 -16.01
N ASP A 138 -8.29 -6.89 -14.81
CA ASP A 138 -7.46 -5.85 -14.21
C ASP A 138 -7.32 -6.11 -12.72
N MET A 139 -6.18 -5.71 -12.17
CA MET A 139 -5.93 -5.72 -10.73
C MET A 139 -5.41 -4.34 -10.31
N GLU A 140 -6.17 -3.70 -9.44
CA GLU A 140 -5.75 -2.50 -8.72
C GLU A 140 -5.23 -2.90 -7.34
N LEU A 141 -4.03 -2.48 -7.01
CA LEU A 141 -3.34 -2.79 -5.77
C LEU A 141 -2.88 -1.48 -5.11
N VAL A 142 -3.31 -1.25 -3.88
CA VAL A 142 -2.78 -0.18 -3.02
C VAL A 142 -2.06 -0.84 -1.86
N LEU A 143 -0.80 -0.48 -1.63
CA LEU A 143 0.00 -0.98 -0.52
C LEU A 143 -0.07 -0.04 0.70
N CYS A 144 0.30 -0.55 1.88
CA CYS A 144 0.20 0.23 3.12
C CYS A 144 1.13 1.44 3.19
N ASN A 145 2.27 1.46 2.48
CA ASN A 145 3.10 2.66 2.30
C ASN A 145 2.54 3.63 1.24
N GLY A 146 1.38 3.35 0.67
CA GLY A 146 0.83 4.15 -0.42
C GLY A 146 1.44 3.86 -1.78
N GLU A 147 2.26 2.83 -1.99
CA GLU A 147 2.51 2.36 -3.36
C GLU A 147 1.20 1.93 -4.03
N TYR A 148 1.15 2.06 -5.35
CA TYR A 148 -0.01 1.78 -6.17
C TYR A 148 0.41 1.06 -7.43
N ASP A 149 -0.33 0.03 -7.81
CA ASP A 149 -0.16 -0.66 -9.09
C ASP A 149 -1.53 -0.95 -9.70
N ASN A 150 -1.72 -0.57 -10.95
CA ASN A 150 -2.86 -0.98 -11.76
C ASN A 150 -2.29 -1.65 -13.01
N THR A 151 -2.52 -2.96 -13.12
CA THR A 151 -1.94 -3.77 -14.20
C THR A 151 -2.96 -4.62 -14.90
N SER A 152 -2.89 -4.57 -16.24
CA SER A 152 -3.62 -5.51 -17.07
C SER A 152 -3.23 -6.94 -16.75
N GLN A 153 -4.24 -7.77 -16.50
CA GLN A 153 -4.05 -9.20 -16.31
C GLN A 153 -4.23 -9.98 -17.63
N LYS A 154 -4.46 -9.27 -18.75
CA LYS A 154 -4.75 -9.84 -20.07
C LYS A 154 -3.53 -10.40 -20.80
N GLN A 155 -2.34 -9.81 -20.63
CA GLN A 155 -1.19 -10.13 -21.50
C GLN A 155 -0.03 -10.84 -20.81
N ILE A 156 0.16 -10.67 -19.49
CA ILE A 156 0.92 -11.51 -18.57
C ILE A 156 0.64 -10.84 -17.21
N PRO A 157 0.14 -11.56 -16.20
CA PRO A 157 0.00 -10.95 -14.90
C PRO A 157 1.41 -10.68 -14.38
N ASP A 158 1.67 -9.45 -13.92
CA ASP A 158 2.92 -9.05 -13.27
C ASP A 158 2.99 -9.65 -11.84
N CYS A 159 2.71 -10.96 -11.77
CA CYS A 159 2.55 -11.85 -10.62
C CYS A 159 3.86 -12.54 -10.25
N ASP A 160 4.99 -11.97 -10.64
CA ASP A 160 6.28 -12.43 -10.15
C ASP A 160 6.43 -12.06 -8.67
N TYR A 161 7.27 -12.84 -7.98
CA TYR A 161 7.65 -12.53 -6.61
C TYR A 161 8.36 -11.18 -6.56
N LYS A 162 7.84 -10.28 -5.72
CA LYS A 162 8.38 -8.93 -5.54
C LYS A 162 8.52 -8.62 -4.06
N MET A 163 9.59 -7.91 -3.71
CA MET A 163 9.76 -7.31 -2.40
C MET A 163 8.83 -6.10 -2.27
N GLN A 164 7.63 -6.34 -1.73
CA GLN A 164 6.58 -5.33 -1.65
C GLN A 164 5.95 -5.29 -0.26
N VAL A 165 5.40 -4.12 0.08
CA VAL A 165 4.71 -3.88 1.36
C VAL A 165 3.38 -4.61 1.38
N CYS A 166 2.83 -4.90 2.57
CA CYS A 166 1.50 -5.50 2.71
C CYS A 166 0.41 -4.74 1.94
N PRO A 167 -0.61 -5.45 1.42
CA PRO A 167 -1.72 -4.81 0.73
C PRO A 167 -2.61 -4.06 1.71
N LYS A 168 -3.03 -2.86 1.32
CA LYS A 168 -4.09 -2.08 1.99
C LYS A 168 -5.43 -2.28 1.29
N TYR A 169 -5.41 -2.34 -0.04
CA TYR A 169 -6.60 -2.50 -0.86
C TYR A 169 -6.28 -3.28 -2.12
N ILE A 170 -7.17 -4.19 -2.50
CA ILE A 170 -7.12 -4.90 -3.78
C ILE A 170 -8.49 -4.80 -4.45
N ARG A 171 -8.51 -4.38 -5.71
CA ARG A 171 -9.69 -4.46 -6.59
C ARG A 171 -9.41 -5.43 -7.72
N LEU A 172 -10.29 -6.41 -7.88
CA LEU A 172 -10.27 -7.37 -8.98
C LEU A 172 -11.39 -7.02 -9.93
N GLU A 173 -11.06 -6.63 -11.16
CA GLU A 173 -12.03 -6.43 -12.22
C GLU A 173 -12.07 -7.64 -13.14
N TRP A 174 -13.27 -8.06 -13.53
CA TRP A 174 -13.50 -9.30 -14.26
C TRP A 174 -13.99 -8.99 -15.66
N GLN A 175 -13.61 -9.81 -16.64
CA GLN A 175 -14.07 -9.63 -18.02
C GLN A 175 -15.58 -9.83 -18.16
N ASN A 176 -16.15 -10.79 -17.43
CA ASN A 176 -17.52 -11.27 -17.62
C ASN A 176 -18.44 -10.97 -16.42
N ARG A 177 -17.98 -10.24 -15.40
CA ARG A 177 -18.81 -9.84 -14.25
C ARG A 177 -19.10 -8.35 -14.26
N TYR A 178 -20.32 -8.01 -13.87
CA TYR A 178 -20.73 -6.60 -13.70
C TYR A 178 -20.09 -5.94 -12.47
N LYS A 179 -19.75 -6.71 -11.43
CA LYS A 179 -19.19 -6.20 -10.17
C LYS A 179 -17.74 -6.62 -10.00
N SER A 180 -16.91 -5.67 -9.60
CA SER A 180 -15.55 -5.94 -9.10
C SER A 180 -15.59 -6.61 -7.72
N THR A 181 -14.54 -7.36 -7.40
CA THR A 181 -14.29 -7.82 -6.02
C THR A 181 -13.36 -6.81 -5.35
N CYS A 182 -13.78 -6.24 -4.22
CA CYS A 182 -13.01 -5.24 -3.47
C CYS A 182 -12.60 -5.81 -2.11
N LEU A 183 -11.31 -5.74 -1.79
CA LEU A 183 -10.75 -6.24 -0.54
C LEU A 183 -10.01 -5.11 0.19
N ASP A 184 -10.66 -4.53 1.19
CA ASP A 184 -10.04 -3.59 2.13
C ASP A 184 -9.43 -4.33 3.32
N PHE A 185 -8.16 -4.05 3.60
CA PHE A 185 -7.41 -4.61 4.71
C PHE A 185 -7.13 -3.53 5.76
N LYS A 186 -7.34 -3.86 7.03
CA LYS A 186 -6.92 -3.00 8.13
C LYS A 186 -5.41 -3.12 8.31
N PRO A 187 -4.64 -2.01 8.29
CA PRO A 187 -3.18 -2.07 8.32
C PRO A 187 -2.58 -2.86 9.47
N ASN A 188 -3.06 -2.67 10.71
CA ASN A 188 -2.51 -3.39 11.86
C ASN A 188 -2.69 -4.91 11.73
N GLU A 189 -3.88 -5.36 11.34
CA GLU A 189 -4.18 -6.79 11.17
C GLU A 189 -3.34 -7.41 10.04
N ILE A 190 -3.16 -6.71 8.91
CA ILE A 190 -2.39 -7.25 7.79
C ILE A 190 -0.88 -7.22 8.06
N PHE A 191 -0.39 -6.23 8.81
CA PHE A 191 1.00 -6.22 9.27
C PHE A 191 1.30 -7.40 10.19
N ASP A 192 0.44 -7.63 11.18
CA ASP A 192 0.59 -8.74 12.11
C ASP A 192 0.50 -10.10 11.40
N PHE A 193 -0.43 -10.23 10.45
CA PHE A 193 -0.58 -11.43 9.64
C PHE A 193 0.67 -11.75 8.81
N PHE A 194 1.18 -10.77 8.06
CA PHE A 194 2.40 -10.97 7.25
C PHE A 194 3.62 -11.23 8.13
N SER A 195 3.85 -10.39 9.15
CA SER A 195 4.99 -10.54 10.07
C SER A 195 5.02 -11.94 10.71
N SER A 196 3.87 -12.40 11.21
CA SER A 196 3.74 -13.71 11.84
C SER A 196 3.90 -14.86 10.84
N SER A 197 3.42 -14.71 9.61
CA SER A 197 3.50 -15.74 8.57
C SER A 197 4.92 -15.94 8.04
N PHE A 198 5.65 -14.84 7.80
CA PHE A 198 7.03 -14.88 7.31
C PHE A 198 8.06 -15.19 8.41
N GLY A 199 7.68 -15.12 9.70
CA GLY A 199 8.53 -15.58 10.80
C GLY A 199 9.91 -14.91 10.88
N GLY A 200 10.03 -13.68 10.37
CA GLY A 200 11.26 -12.89 10.34
C GLY A 200 12.10 -13.01 9.05
N ASP A 201 11.91 -14.05 8.23
CA ASP A 201 12.54 -14.11 6.90
C ASP A 201 11.58 -13.54 5.86
N CYS A 202 11.71 -12.25 5.58
CA CYS A 202 10.88 -11.56 4.60
C CYS A 202 11.27 -11.87 3.14
N SER A 203 12.38 -12.59 2.91
CA SER A 203 12.91 -12.86 1.56
C SER A 203 12.40 -14.16 0.95
N GLN A 204 11.90 -15.10 1.77
CA GLN A 204 11.32 -16.34 1.28
C GLN A 204 10.09 -16.06 0.40
N PRO A 205 9.87 -16.80 -0.69
CA PRO A 205 8.72 -16.58 -1.57
C PRO A 205 7.41 -16.98 -0.89
N GLY A 206 6.42 -16.07 -0.90
CA GLY A 206 5.06 -16.30 -0.43
C GLY A 206 3.98 -16.09 -1.50
N ASP A 207 3.00 -16.99 -1.56
CA ASP A 207 1.82 -16.81 -2.40
C ASP A 207 0.68 -16.25 -1.56
N PHE A 208 0.32 -14.98 -1.77
CA PHE A 208 -0.85 -14.37 -1.16
C PHE A 208 -2.09 -14.72 -2.01
N VAL A 209 -2.81 -15.74 -1.57
CA VAL A 209 -3.88 -16.38 -2.34
C VAL A 209 -5.24 -15.82 -1.95
N ILE A 210 -5.97 -15.31 -2.93
CA ILE A 210 -7.36 -14.88 -2.83
C ILE A 210 -8.22 -15.94 -3.52
N GLN A 211 -9.03 -16.65 -2.74
CA GLN A 211 -9.89 -17.73 -3.24
C GLN A 211 -11.34 -17.27 -3.33
N LEU A 212 -11.96 -17.45 -4.51
CA LEU A 212 -13.35 -17.08 -4.78
C LEU A 212 -14.18 -18.30 -5.16
N ASN A 213 -15.44 -18.35 -4.70
CA ASN A 213 -16.39 -19.39 -5.09
C ASN A 213 -16.90 -19.18 -6.52
N LYS A 214 -17.78 -20.08 -6.98
CA LYS A 214 -18.42 -20.00 -8.30
C LYS A 214 -19.25 -18.72 -8.53
N SER A 215 -19.85 -18.14 -7.49
CA SER A 215 -20.58 -16.87 -7.59
C SER A 215 -19.67 -15.65 -7.57
N GLY A 216 -18.37 -15.83 -7.35
CA GLY A 216 -17.40 -14.74 -7.28
C GLY A 216 -17.24 -14.10 -5.91
N GLU A 217 -17.85 -14.69 -4.89
CA GLU A 217 -17.72 -14.27 -3.50
C GLU A 217 -16.44 -14.82 -2.89
N LEU A 218 -15.89 -14.07 -1.94
CA LEU A 218 -14.67 -14.45 -1.23
C LEU A 218 -14.91 -15.70 -0.38
N LYS A 219 -14.13 -16.76 -0.62
CA LYS A 219 -14.08 -17.95 0.24
C LYS A 219 -13.04 -17.83 1.33
N ASN A 220 -11.83 -17.41 0.94
CA ASN A 220 -10.68 -17.42 1.82
C ASN A 220 -9.58 -16.48 1.30
N ILE A 221 -8.77 -15.98 2.23
CA ILE A 221 -7.50 -15.31 1.95
C ILE A 221 -6.43 -16.06 2.74
N SER A 222 -5.34 -16.44 2.07
CA SER A 222 -4.25 -17.16 2.73
C SER A 222 -2.89 -16.72 2.21
N LEU A 223 -1.86 -17.00 2.98
CA LEU A 223 -0.47 -16.82 2.60
C LEU A 223 0.20 -18.19 2.65
N LYS A 224 0.62 -18.70 1.50
CA LYS A 224 1.31 -19.99 1.38
C LYS A 224 2.81 -19.71 1.33
N ILE A 225 3.56 -20.25 2.28
CA ILE A 225 5.02 -20.09 2.37
C ILE A 225 5.63 -21.48 2.54
N GLY A 226 6.37 -21.94 1.51
CA GLY A 226 6.86 -23.31 1.46
C GLY A 226 5.71 -24.32 1.57
N LYS A 227 5.69 -25.11 2.64
CA LYS A 227 4.63 -26.09 2.94
C LYS A 227 3.54 -25.55 3.88
N ASN A 228 3.75 -24.37 4.45
CA ASN A 228 2.84 -23.81 5.45
C ASN A 228 1.77 -22.95 4.78
N ILE A 229 0.55 -23.02 5.31
CA ILE A 229 -0.57 -22.19 4.88
C ILE A 229 -1.10 -21.43 6.10
N TYR A 230 -1.06 -20.11 5.99
CA TYR A 230 -1.55 -19.17 7.01
C TYR A 230 -2.84 -18.54 6.50
N ILE A 231 -3.92 -18.63 7.28
CA ILE A 231 -5.24 -18.11 6.89
C ILE A 231 -5.44 -16.71 7.49
N TYR A 232 -5.85 -15.77 6.64
CA TYR A 232 -6.24 -14.42 7.05
C TYR A 232 -7.74 -14.40 7.35
N ASP A 233 -8.08 -14.37 8.64
CA ASP A 233 -9.46 -14.24 9.09
C ASP A 233 -9.82 -12.75 9.25
N LYS A 234 -10.65 -12.25 8.34
CA LYS A 234 -11.10 -10.85 8.32
C LYS A 234 -12.06 -10.50 9.46
N GLU A 235 -12.73 -11.49 10.06
CA GLU A 235 -13.69 -11.27 11.15
C GLU A 235 -13.03 -11.40 12.52
N ALA A 236 -12.07 -12.31 12.68
CA ALA A 236 -11.38 -12.52 13.94
C ALA A 236 -10.14 -11.62 14.15
N GLY A 237 -9.52 -11.10 13.07
CA GLY A 237 -8.26 -10.36 13.16
C GLY A 237 -7.08 -11.23 13.65
N VAL A 238 -7.17 -12.55 13.49
CA VAL A 238 -6.19 -13.52 14.01
C VAL A 238 -5.73 -14.47 12.91
N CYS A 239 -4.42 -14.71 12.83
CA CYS A 239 -3.80 -15.70 11.95
C CYS A 239 -4.06 -17.13 12.47
N GLN A 240 -4.70 -17.98 11.67
CA GLN A 240 -4.79 -19.42 11.95
C GLN A 240 -3.83 -20.19 11.03
N ARG A 241 -2.87 -20.93 11.61
CA ARG A 241 -1.98 -21.83 10.87
C ARG A 241 -2.69 -23.16 10.66
N SER A 242 -2.83 -23.58 9.40
CA SER A 242 -3.27 -24.94 9.05
C SER A 242 -2.11 -25.70 8.43
N GLU A 243 -1.72 -26.82 9.04
CA GLU A 243 -0.80 -27.78 8.42
C GLU A 243 -1.62 -28.78 7.61
N GLN A 244 -1.42 -28.83 6.29
CA GLN A 244 -1.87 -29.97 5.51
C GLN A 244 -0.77 -31.05 5.59
N ASN A 245 -1.06 -32.13 6.31
CA ASN A 245 -0.32 -33.38 6.14
C ASN A 245 -0.70 -33.91 4.74
N ILE A 246 0.29 -33.93 3.85
CA ILE A 246 0.19 -34.53 2.51
C ILE A 246 -0.06 -36.03 2.64
#